data_AF-A0A2E8IVL8-F1
#
_entry.id   AF-A0A2E8IVL8-F1
#
_cell.length_a   1.000
_cell.length_b   1.000
_cell.length_c   1.000
_cell.angle_alpha   90.00
_cell.angle_beta   90.00
_cell.angle_gamma   90.00
#
_symmetry.space_group_name_H-M   'P 1'
#
loop_
_entity.id
_entity.type
_entity.pdbx_description
1 polymer ?
#
loop_
_entity_poly.entity_id
_entity_poly.type
_entity_poly.pdbx_seq_one_letter_code
_entity_poly.pdbx_strand_id
1 'polypeptide(L)'
;MSDTNLTQPDSFGRHWVYVTEAEIRSHKKGYFGTFIWLVCLWFICVGGLEVILGANTTLVRLFFGALLFFTGVGLCVRKRFAYLLALFIPLVFIIRFFSTAAGYGTGSISPSQYYDLC
;
A
#
# COMPACT_ATOMS: atom_id res chain seq x y z
N MET A 1 -28.21 16.26 21.13
CA MET A 1 -27.47 15.10 21.66
C MET A 1 -26.30 15.69 22.42
N SER A 2 -26.28 15.60 23.75
CA SER A 2 -25.29 16.28 24.58
C SER A 2 -23.96 15.55 24.48
N ASP A 3 -22.94 16.20 23.92
CA ASP A 3 -21.57 15.69 23.87
C ASP A 3 -20.99 15.66 25.29
N THR A 4 -21.18 14.54 25.99
CA THR A 4 -20.54 14.28 27.27
C THR A 4 -19.08 13.92 27.00
N ASN A 5 -18.24 14.95 26.82
CA ASN A 5 -16.80 14.80 26.87
C ASN A 5 -16.42 14.16 28.21
N LEU A 6 -15.94 12.91 28.18
CA LEU A 6 -15.45 12.17 29.35
C LEU A 6 -14.16 12.84 29.85
N THR A 7 -14.30 13.80 30.75
CA THR A 7 -13.17 14.39 31.46
C THR A 7 -12.85 13.52 32.68
N GLN A 8 -11.93 12.57 32.54
CA GLN A 8 -11.40 11.84 33.69
C GLN A 8 -10.29 12.70 34.34
N PRO A 9 -10.38 13.00 35.65
CA PRO A 9 -9.32 13.73 36.33
C PRO A 9 -8.05 12.87 36.39
N ASP A 10 -6.92 13.45 35.99
CA ASP A 10 -5.59 12.89 36.20
C ASP A 10 -5.24 12.89 37.70
N SER A 11 -4.24 12.11 38.12
CA SER A 11 -3.77 12.05 39.51
C SER A 11 -3.30 13.40 40.07
N PHE A 12 -3.08 14.39 39.20
CA PHE A 12 -2.75 15.77 39.55
C PHE A 12 -3.95 16.75 39.49
N GLY A 13 -5.18 16.26 39.38
CA GLY A 13 -6.39 17.09 39.30
C GLY A 13 -6.57 17.85 37.99
N ARG A 14 -5.78 17.53 36.96
CA ARG A 14 -5.94 18.12 35.61
C ARG A 14 -6.99 17.34 34.84
N HIS A 15 -7.94 18.05 34.26
CA HIS A 15 -8.95 17.46 33.38
C HIS A 15 -8.41 17.40 31.96
N TRP A 16 -8.00 16.21 31.54
CA TRP A 16 -7.70 15.96 30.13
C TRP A 16 -9.00 15.64 29.40
N VAL A 17 -9.25 16.33 28.30
CA VAL A 17 -10.36 16.00 27.40
C VAL A 17 -9.92 14.81 26.56
N TYR A 18 -10.44 13.62 26.88
CA TYR A 18 -10.22 12.43 26.05
C TYR A 18 -11.12 12.52 24.83
N VAL A 19 -10.55 12.96 23.71
CA VAL A 19 -11.24 13.01 22.42
C VAL A 19 -11.47 11.58 21.93
N THR A 20 -12.69 11.26 21.51
CA THR A 20 -13.03 9.92 21.02
C THR A 20 -12.31 9.62 19.69
N GLU A 21 -12.05 8.34 19.38
CA GLU A 21 -11.41 7.98 18.09
C GLU A 21 -12.19 8.50 16.87
N ALA A 22 -13.53 8.56 16.97
CA ALA A 22 -14.40 9.07 15.91
C ALA A 22 -14.16 10.56 15.64
N GLU A 23 -13.94 11.33 16.70
CA GLU A 23 -13.75 12.78 16.67
C GLU A 23 -12.32 13.16 16.25
N ILE A 24 -11.34 12.32 16.57
CA ILE A 24 -9.98 12.41 15.99
C ILE A 24 -10.02 12.16 14.47
N ARG A 25 -10.83 11.20 14.00
CA ARG A 25 -10.92 10.84 12.58
C ARG A 25 -11.71 11.85 11.74
N SER A 26 -12.66 12.58 12.33
CA SER A 26 -13.43 13.63 11.67
C SER A 26 -12.72 14.99 11.66
N HIS A 27 -11.58 15.11 12.34
CA HIS A 27 -10.83 16.35 12.39
C HIS A 27 -10.27 16.74 11.01
N LYS A 28 -10.42 18.01 10.60
CA LYS A 28 -10.01 18.53 9.27
C LYS A 28 -8.56 18.21 8.88
N LYS A 29 -7.68 18.08 9.87
CA LYS A 29 -6.26 17.76 9.70
C LYS A 29 -5.97 16.27 9.42
N GLY A 30 -6.93 15.38 9.68
CA GLY A 30 -6.83 13.92 9.49
C GLY A 30 -7.44 13.40 8.18
N TYR A 31 -7.94 14.27 7.31
CA TYR A 31 -8.43 13.88 6.00
C TYR A 31 -7.27 13.60 5.06
N PHE A 32 -7.34 12.45 4.38
CA PHE A 32 -6.47 12.21 3.24
C PHE A 32 -6.80 13.20 2.14
N GLY A 33 -5.80 13.99 1.74
CA GLY A 33 -5.89 14.80 0.54
C GLY A 33 -6.07 13.92 -0.70
N THR A 34 -6.55 14.53 -1.78
CA THR A 34 -6.79 13.86 -3.07
C THR A 34 -5.58 13.04 -3.56
N PHE A 35 -4.37 13.54 -3.30
CA PHE A 35 -3.14 12.84 -3.67
C PHE A 35 -3.00 11.46 -2.99
N ILE A 36 -3.30 11.37 -1.69
CA ILE A 36 -3.21 10.10 -0.96
C ILE A 36 -4.26 9.12 -1.49
N TRP A 37 -5.45 9.61 -1.85
CA TRP A 37 -6.48 8.80 -2.49
C TRP A 37 -6.05 8.24 -3.84
N LEU A 38 -5.33 9.02 -4.66
CA LEU A 38 -4.76 8.54 -5.92
C LEU A 38 -3.73 7.43 -5.67
N VAL A 39 -2.89 7.57 -4.65
CA VAL A 39 -1.95 6.52 -4.25
C VAL A 39 -2.71 5.26 -3.83
N CYS A 40 -3.75 5.37 -3.00
CA CYS A 40 -4.58 4.22 -2.62
C CYS A 40 -5.20 3.53 -3.83
N LEU A 41 -5.77 4.31 -4.77
CA LEU A 41 -6.36 3.81 -6.00
C LEU A 41 -5.32 3.07 -6.84
N TRP A 42 -4.11 3.61 -6.97
CA TRP A 42 -3.01 2.97 -7.66
C TRP A 42 -2.68 1.59 -7.04
N PHE A 43 -2.55 1.49 -5.71
CA PHE A 43 -2.30 0.21 -5.04
C PHE A 43 -3.40 -0.82 -5.32
N ILE A 44 -4.66 -0.39 -5.32
CA ILE A 44 -5.82 -1.27 -5.59
C ILE A 44 -5.81 -1.73 -7.05
N CYS A 45 -5.62 -0.82 -8.01
CA CYS A 45 -5.62 -1.15 -9.43
C CYS A 45 -4.45 -2.06 -9.80
N VAL A 46 -3.23 -1.73 -9.37
CA VAL A 46 -2.03 -2.53 -9.67
C VAL A 46 -2.09 -3.88 -8.96
N GLY A 47 -2.46 -3.92 -7.68
CA GLY A 47 -2.63 -5.16 -6.94
C GLY A 47 -3.70 -6.08 -7.55
N GLY A 48 -4.86 -5.52 -7.93
CA GLY A 48 -5.93 -6.27 -8.56
C GLY A 48 -5.52 -6.85 -9.92
N LEU A 49 -4.82 -6.05 -10.74
CA LEU A 49 -4.29 -6.50 -12.02
C LEU A 49 -3.25 -7.61 -11.85
N GLU A 50 -2.34 -7.48 -10.88
CA GLU A 50 -1.34 -8.50 -10.55
C GLU A 50 -1.96 -9.80 -10.04
N VAL A 51 -3.08 -9.75 -9.29
CA VAL A 51 -3.82 -10.96 -8.89
C VAL A 51 -4.43 -11.65 -10.11
N ILE A 52 -5.07 -10.90 -11.00
CA ILE A 52 -5.71 -11.45 -12.21
C ILE A 52 -4.66 -12.09 -13.14
N LEU A 53 -3.53 -11.42 -13.38
CA LEU A 53 -2.43 -11.96 -14.20
C LEU A 53 -1.65 -13.08 -13.48
N GLY A 54 -1.51 -12.97 -12.16
CA GLY A 54 -0.81 -13.91 -11.30
C GLY A 54 -1.50 -15.27 -11.21
N ALA A 55 -2.84 -15.29 -11.31
CA ALA A 55 -3.65 -16.51 -11.23
C ALA A 55 -3.25 -17.61 -12.21
N ASN A 56 -2.74 -17.22 -13.39
CA ASN A 56 -2.36 -18.17 -14.44
C ASN A 56 -0.83 -18.36 -14.58
N THR A 57 -0.01 -17.66 -13.78
CA THR A 57 1.45 -17.61 -14.01
C THR A 57 2.24 -18.20 -12.85
N THR A 58 2.21 -17.56 -11.68
CA THR A 58 3.02 -18.00 -10.53
C THR A 58 2.36 -17.63 -9.20
N LEU A 59 2.43 -18.54 -8.23
CA LEU A 59 1.88 -18.37 -6.89
C LEU A 59 2.51 -17.19 -6.14
N VAL A 60 3.81 -16.96 -6.36
CA VAL A 60 4.56 -15.82 -5.80
C VAL A 60 3.98 -14.49 -6.29
N ARG A 61 3.71 -14.36 -7.59
CA ARG A 61 3.13 -13.16 -8.18
C ARG A 61 1.73 -12.89 -7.64
N LEU A 62 0.91 -13.93 -7.54
CA LEU A 62 -0.42 -13.85 -6.93
C LEU A 62 -0.35 -13.37 -5.47
N PHE A 63 0.56 -13.91 -4.67
CA PHE A 63 0.74 -13.51 -3.27
C PHE A 63 1.11 -12.03 -3.15
N PHE A 64 2.10 -11.56 -3.91
CA PHE A 64 2.49 -10.15 -3.90
C PHE A 64 1.37 -9.22 -4.40
N GLY A 65 0.66 -9.61 -5.46
CA GLY A 65 -0.49 -8.86 -5.97
C GLY A 65 -1.61 -8.73 -4.93
N ALA A 66 -1.95 -9.83 -4.24
CA ALA A 66 -2.95 -9.83 -3.19
C ALA A 66 -2.52 -8.94 -2.01
N LEU A 67 -1.25 -9.02 -1.60
CA LEU A 67 -0.69 -8.22 -0.52
C LEU A 67 -0.75 -6.71 -0.87
N LEU A 68 -0.44 -6.34 -2.11
CA LEU A 68 -0.58 -4.97 -2.65
C LEU A 68 -2.04 -4.49 -2.59
N PHE A 69 -2.97 -5.34 -3.05
CA PHE A 69 -4.40 -5.05 -3.06
C PHE A 69 -4.94 -4.82 -1.64
N PHE A 70 -4.67 -5.74 -0.71
CA PHE A 70 -5.10 -5.61 0.69
C PHE A 70 -4.49 -4.38 1.37
N THR A 71 -3.26 -4.00 1.00
CA THR A 71 -2.64 -2.79 1.53
C THR A 71 -3.36 -1.54 1.03
N GLY A 72 -3.72 -1.49 -0.26
CA GLY A 72 -4.53 -0.40 -0.83
C GLY A 72 -5.90 -0.27 -0.16
N VAL A 73 -6.60 -1.39 0.03
CA VAL A 73 -7.89 -1.41 0.77
C VAL A 73 -7.70 -0.97 2.22
N GLY A 74 -6.64 -1.46 2.89
CA GLY A 74 -6.32 -1.09 4.26
C GLY A 74 -5.99 0.40 4.44
N LEU A 75 -5.35 1.02 3.46
CA LEU A 75 -5.10 2.46 3.40
C LEU A 75 -6.42 3.24 3.27
N CYS A 76 -7.36 2.81 2.41
CA CYS A 76 -8.68 3.42 2.29
C CYS A 76 -9.45 3.40 3.63
N VAL A 77 -9.34 2.31 4.39
CA VAL A 77 -9.95 2.15 5.72
C VAL A 77 -9.11 2.81 6.83
N ARG A 78 -7.96 3.44 6.49
CA ARG A 78 -7.04 4.13 7.41
C ARG A 78 -6.53 3.25 8.56
N LYS A 79 -6.30 1.96 8.29
CA LYS A 79 -5.79 1.02 9.29
C LYS A 79 -4.30 1.26 9.54
N ARG A 80 -3.89 1.27 10.82
CA ARG A 80 -2.50 1.55 11.23
C ARG A 80 -1.48 0.62 10.56
N PHE A 81 -1.80 -0.67 10.46
CA PHE A 81 -0.96 -1.68 9.81
C PHE A 81 -0.77 -1.44 8.31
N ALA A 82 -1.75 -0.84 7.63
CA ALA A 82 -1.67 -0.58 6.20
C ALA A 82 -0.62 0.48 5.87
N TYR A 83 -0.37 1.44 6.76
CA TYR A 83 0.70 2.43 6.56
C TYR A 83 2.09 1.79 6.59
N LEU A 84 2.31 0.82 7.49
CA LEU A 84 3.58 0.09 7.55
C LEU A 84 3.77 -0.72 6.27
N LEU A 85 2.75 -1.46 5.86
CA LEU A 85 2.77 -2.24 4.62
C LEU A 85 3.00 -1.36 3.38
N ALA A 86 2.36 -0.20 3.32
CA ALA A 86 2.50 0.76 2.23
C ALA A 86 3.93 1.32 2.09
N LEU A 87 4.74 1.25 3.16
CA LEU A 87 6.14 1.67 3.12
C LEU A 87 7.04 0.57 2.50
N PHE A 88 6.83 -0.68 2.89
CA PHE A 88 7.71 -1.79 2.50
C PHE A 88 7.38 -2.38 1.13
N ILE A 89 6.09 -2.52 0.79
CA ILE A 89 5.65 -3.20 -0.43
C ILE A 89 6.12 -2.49 -1.72
N PRO A 90 5.94 -1.16 -1.89
CA PRO A 90 6.41 -0.50 -3.11
C PRO A 90 7.94 -0.54 -3.22
N LEU A 91 8.67 -0.60 -2.10
CA LEU A 91 10.12 -0.73 -2.10
C LEU A 91 10.56 -2.09 -2.67
N VAL A 92 9.89 -3.17 -2.27
CA VAL A 92 10.11 -4.52 -2.85
C VAL A 92 9.72 -4.55 -4.33
N PHE A 93 8.60 -3.92 -4.71
CA PHE A 93 8.18 -3.82 -6.10
C PHE A 93 9.22 -3.08 -6.95
N ILE A 94 9.72 -1.94 -6.48
CA ILE A 94 10.77 -1.15 -7.14
C ILE A 94 12.04 -2.00 -7.33
N ILE A 95 12.52 -2.69 -6.29
CA ILE A 95 13.70 -3.56 -6.40
C ILE A 95 13.48 -4.65 -7.45
N ARG A 96 12.33 -5.33 -7.43
CA ARG A 96 11.97 -6.39 -8.38
C ARG A 96 11.86 -5.85 -9.81
N PHE A 97 11.20 -4.71 -9.98
CA PHE A 97 11.01 -4.05 -11.25
C PHE A 97 12.36 -3.64 -11.85
N PHE A 98 13.22 -2.95 -11.09
CA PHE A 98 14.55 -2.57 -11.56
C PHE A 98 15.48 -3.76 -11.77
N SER A 99 15.39 -4.82 -10.97
CA SER A 99 16.15 -6.06 -11.21
C SER A 99 15.73 -6.73 -12.52
N THR A 100 14.43 -6.75 -12.81
CA THR A 100 13.92 -7.28 -14.07
C THR A 100 14.28 -6.36 -15.24
N ALA A 101 14.13 -5.04 -15.10
CA ALA A 101 14.47 -4.04 -16.11
C ALA A 101 15.97 -4.02 -16.43
N ALA A 102 16.83 -4.18 -15.43
CA ALA A 102 18.27 -4.35 -15.62
C ALA A 102 18.59 -5.68 -16.32
N GLY A 103 17.84 -6.75 -16.02
CA GLY A 103 17.92 -8.03 -16.72
C GLY A 103 17.40 -8.01 -18.15
N TYR A 104 16.51 -7.08 -18.52
CA TYR A 104 16.09 -6.86 -19.91
C TYR A 104 17.21 -6.24 -20.78
N GLY A 105 18.30 -5.73 -20.18
CA GLY A 105 19.52 -5.36 -20.89
C GLY A 105 20.49 -6.52 -21.12
N THR A 106 20.33 -7.64 -20.41
CA THR A 106 21.01 -8.90 -20.69
C THR A 106 20.10 -9.78 -21.55
N GLY A 107 19.83 -9.32 -22.77
CA GLY A 107 19.27 -10.19 -23.80
C GLY A 107 20.23 -11.36 -23.98
N SER A 108 19.85 -12.54 -23.48
CA SER A 108 20.46 -13.78 -23.92
C SER A 108 20.10 -13.93 -25.39
N ILE A 109 20.99 -13.52 -26.28
CA ILE A 109 20.94 -13.88 -27.69
C ILE A 109 20.86 -15.41 -27.68
N SER A 110 19.76 -15.99 -28.16
CA SER A 110 19.72 -17.45 -28.27
C SER A 110 20.85 -17.87 -29.21
N PRO A 111 21.52 -19.02 -29.00
CA PRO A 111 22.54 -19.49 -29.94
C PRO A 111 22.03 -19.61 -31.38
N SER A 112 20.71 -19.76 -31.56
CA SER A 112 20.06 -19.77 -32.87
C SER A 112 19.96 -18.40 -33.54
N GLN A 113 19.95 -17.29 -32.80
CA GLN A 113 19.95 -15.92 -33.35
C GLN A 113 21.35 -15.43 -33.73
N TYR A 114 22.42 -16.13 -33.34
CA TYR A 114 23.79 -15.75 -33.69
C TYR A 114 24.13 -16.03 -35.17
N TYR A 115 23.44 -16.99 -35.80
CA TYR A 115 23.72 -17.40 -37.18
C TYR A 115 22.97 -16.58 -38.25
N ASP A 116 21.99 -15.77 -37.87
CA ASP A 116 21.20 -14.94 -38.80
C ASP A 116 21.84 -13.58 -39.10
N LEU A 117 23.04 -13.31 -38.54
CA LEU A 117 23.77 -12.03 -38.65
C LEU A 117 25.03 -12.10 -39.53
N CYS A 118 25.26 -13.23 -40.22
CA CYS A 118 26.35 -13.39 -41.20
C CYS A 118 25.79 -13.35 -42.64
#